data_AF-A0A817WW46-F1
#
_entry.id   AF-A0A817WW46-F1
#
_cell.length_a   1.000
_cell.length_b   1.000
_cell.length_c   1.000
_cell.angle_alpha   90.00
_cell.angle_beta   90.00
_cell.angle_gamma   90.00
#
_symmetry.space_group_name_H-M   'P 1'
#
loop_
_entity.id
_entity.type
_entity.pdbx_description
1 polymer ?
#
loop_
_entity_poly.entity_id
_entity_poly.type
_entity_poly.pdbx_seq_one_letter_code
_entity_poly.pdbx_strand_id
1 'polypeptide(L)'
;MTQLDTILVFCINKVLHKVWAKDWSKARGVHRTIKSICKRLAKSTQACDHDSIPMSFVPQLCTSDTASHEKNLGQLPPAYMYSGIFKDIILEIDDDNAKSMNTLVKFRREQNISETEISEFKREYHDRSPVYWYTKQMFLYGMLNRALRTLDMEWMRKLGFFIRNLHIHLGELHQDQLVDFQTVLTVYRGQGMSKADFQNLLDSKGGLFSFNNFLSTSKTPFTYFVSLF
;
A
#
# COMPACT_ATOMS: atom_id res chain seq x y z
N MET A 1 -19.23 2.22 9.61
CA MET A 1 -20.32 2.89 8.86
C MET A 1 -19.83 3.20 7.46
N THR A 2 -20.46 2.64 6.43
CA THR A 2 -20.18 2.95 5.02
C THR A 2 -20.69 4.35 4.70
N GLN A 3 -19.80 5.35 4.71
CA GLN A 3 -20.12 6.67 4.16
C GLN A 3 -19.96 6.64 2.65
N LEU A 4 -20.93 7.21 1.94
CA LEU A 4 -20.85 7.47 0.51
C LEU A 4 -19.61 8.35 0.22
N ASP A 5 -18.61 7.83 -0.49
CA ASP A 5 -17.35 8.54 -0.81
C ASP A 5 -17.49 9.45 -2.04
N THR A 6 -17.90 8.87 -3.16
CA THR A 6 -17.90 9.55 -4.47
C THR A 6 -19.12 9.17 -5.30
N ILE A 7 -19.72 10.16 -5.96
CA ILE A 7 -20.77 10.03 -6.97
C ILE A 7 -20.17 10.36 -8.34
N LEU A 8 -20.36 9.47 -9.31
CA LEU A 8 -19.99 9.69 -10.72
C LEU A 8 -21.26 9.72 -11.57
N VAL A 9 -21.43 10.78 -12.34
CA VAL A 9 -22.63 11.00 -13.17
C VAL A 9 -22.33 10.60 -14.60
N PHE A 10 -23.10 9.66 -15.16
CA PHE A 10 -23.05 9.32 -16.58
C PHE A 10 -24.16 10.05 -17.33
N CYS A 11 -23.82 10.88 -18.32
CA CYS A 11 -24.83 11.59 -19.10
C CYS A 11 -24.29 12.03 -20.47
N ILE A 12 -25.20 12.21 -21.43
CA ILE A 12 -24.89 12.76 -22.76
C ILE A 12 -24.66 14.28 -22.64
N ASN A 13 -25.55 14.99 -21.94
CA ASN A 13 -25.47 16.44 -21.77
C ASN A 13 -24.60 16.87 -20.57
N LYS A 14 -23.29 16.69 -20.71
CA LYS A 14 -22.28 17.06 -19.70
C LYS A 14 -22.38 18.52 -19.22
N VAL A 15 -22.82 19.45 -20.06
CA VAL A 15 -22.86 20.88 -19.73
C VAL A 15 -23.94 21.15 -18.68
N LEU A 16 -25.15 20.61 -18.91
CA LEU A 16 -26.27 20.73 -17.99
C LEU A 16 -25.92 20.14 -16.61
N HIS A 17 -25.41 18.91 -16.58
CA HIS A 17 -25.18 18.22 -15.32
C HIS A 17 -23.93 18.68 -14.56
N LYS A 18 -23.01 19.38 -15.22
CA LYS A 18 -21.85 20.01 -14.55
C LYS A 18 -22.25 21.17 -13.64
N VAL A 19 -23.39 21.82 -13.89
CA VAL A 19 -23.81 22.99 -13.09
C VAL A 19 -24.15 22.53 -11.68
N TRP A 20 -25.17 21.68 -11.53
CA TRP A 20 -25.57 21.18 -10.20
C TRP A 20 -24.53 20.24 -9.59
N ALA A 21 -23.77 19.47 -10.38
CA ALA A 21 -22.76 18.57 -9.81
C ALA A 21 -21.64 19.33 -9.08
N LYS A 22 -21.38 20.59 -9.40
CA LYS A 22 -20.42 21.42 -8.64
C LYS A 22 -20.92 21.75 -7.24
N ASP A 23 -22.23 21.84 -7.06
CA ASP A 23 -22.85 22.18 -5.78
C ASP A 23 -22.80 20.99 -4.79
N TRP A 24 -22.50 19.79 -5.29
CA TRP A 24 -22.39 18.58 -4.49
C TRP A 24 -20.93 18.16 -4.32
N SER A 25 -20.39 18.31 -3.12
CA SER A 25 -18.98 17.98 -2.80
C SER A 25 -18.60 16.52 -3.10
N LYS A 26 -19.58 15.61 -3.07
CA LYS A 26 -19.38 14.18 -3.39
C LYS A 26 -19.49 13.86 -4.88
N ALA A 27 -20.03 14.76 -5.71
CA ALA A 27 -20.15 14.56 -7.15
C ALA A 27 -18.82 14.86 -7.85
N ARG A 28 -17.90 13.89 -7.86
CA ARG A 28 -16.52 14.09 -8.34
C ARG A 28 -16.33 13.94 -9.85
N GLY A 29 -17.40 13.88 -10.63
CA GLY A 29 -17.30 13.87 -12.10
C GLY A 29 -18.60 13.65 -12.85
N VAL A 30 -18.70 14.31 -14.00
CA VAL A 30 -19.73 14.09 -15.02
C VAL A 30 -19.06 13.55 -16.27
N HIS A 31 -19.50 12.40 -16.76
CA HIS A 31 -18.83 11.60 -17.78
C HIS A 31 -19.77 11.27 -18.94
N ARG A 32 -19.24 11.31 -20.17
CA ARG A 32 -19.97 10.95 -21.40
C ARG A 32 -19.70 9.53 -21.87
N THR A 33 -18.66 8.90 -21.34
CA THR A 33 -18.24 7.55 -21.74
C THR A 33 -17.98 6.70 -20.51
N ILE A 34 -18.34 5.42 -20.59
CA ILE A 34 -18.06 4.42 -19.56
C ILE A 34 -16.55 4.35 -19.31
N LYS A 35 -15.73 4.41 -20.36
CA LYS A 35 -14.25 4.43 -20.25
C LYS A 35 -13.74 5.56 -19.33
N SER A 36 -14.37 6.73 -19.37
CA SER A 36 -13.99 7.86 -18.50
C SER A 36 -14.37 7.62 -17.04
N ILE A 37 -15.50 6.95 -16.80
CA ILE A 37 -15.92 6.50 -15.46
C ILE A 37 -14.95 5.44 -14.95
N CYS A 38 -14.65 4.40 -15.73
CA CYS A 38 -13.69 3.36 -15.36
C CYS A 38 -12.32 3.94 -15.01
N LYS A 39 -11.82 4.90 -15.81
CA LYS A 39 -10.55 5.60 -15.51
C LYS A 39 -10.61 6.35 -14.18
N ARG A 40 -11.75 6.97 -13.85
CA ARG A 40 -11.93 7.70 -12.59
C ARG A 40 -12.08 6.75 -11.40
N LEU A 41 -12.81 5.66 -11.57
CA LEU A 41 -12.95 4.60 -10.58
C LEU A 41 -11.59 3.97 -10.27
N ALA A 42 -10.83 3.58 -11.30
CA ALA A 42 -9.49 3.01 -11.12
C ALA A 42 -8.57 3.93 -10.29
N LYS A 43 -8.57 5.23 -10.56
CA LYS A 43 -7.83 6.22 -9.76
C LYS A 43 -8.34 6.32 -8.32
N SER A 44 -9.65 6.22 -8.11
CA SER A 44 -10.25 6.32 -6.77
C SER A 44 -9.97 5.07 -5.94
N THR A 45 -10.02 3.88 -6.55
CA THR A 45 -9.62 2.62 -5.92
C THR A 45 -8.14 2.65 -5.53
N GLN A 46 -7.27 3.17 -6.40
CA GLN A 46 -5.84 3.31 -6.10
C GLN A 46 -5.59 4.26 -4.91
N ALA A 47 -6.29 5.39 -4.86
CA ALA A 47 -6.20 6.32 -3.74
C ALA A 47 -6.70 5.66 -2.43
N CYS A 48 -7.80 4.90 -2.50
CA CYS A 48 -8.33 4.15 -1.36
C CYS A 48 -7.30 3.14 -0.83
N ASP A 49 -6.64 2.39 -1.71
CA ASP A 49 -5.61 1.44 -1.28
C ASP A 49 -4.39 2.13 -0.66
N HIS A 50 -4.00 3.28 -1.20
CA HIS A 50 -2.93 4.13 -0.67
C HIS A 50 -3.26 4.67 0.73
N ASP A 51 -4.49 5.11 0.95
CA ASP A 51 -4.93 5.73 2.20
C ASP A 51 -5.28 4.72 3.29
N SER A 52 -5.41 3.44 2.92
CA SER A 52 -5.83 2.40 3.86
C SER A 52 -4.66 1.69 4.56
N ILE A 53 -3.44 2.23 4.52
CA ILE A 53 -2.30 1.59 5.20
C ILE A 53 -2.53 1.58 6.72
N PRO A 54 -2.56 0.40 7.38
CA PRO A 54 -2.69 0.33 8.82
C PRO A 54 -1.41 0.84 9.50
N MET A 55 -1.62 1.63 10.55
CA MET A 55 -0.59 2.10 11.45
C MET A 55 -0.77 1.45 12.80
N SER A 56 0.32 1.02 13.40
CA SER A 56 0.35 0.58 14.80
C SER A 56 1.10 1.62 15.61
N PHE A 57 0.56 2.00 16.77
CA PHE A 57 1.13 3.03 17.62
C PHE A 57 1.62 2.44 18.95
N VAL A 58 2.79 2.86 19.40
CA VAL A 58 3.42 2.46 20.65
C VAL A 58 3.79 3.73 21.44
N PRO A 59 3.07 4.06 22.51
CA PRO A 59 3.32 5.30 23.28
C PRO A 59 4.72 5.37 23.90
N GLN A 60 5.22 6.60 24.10
CA GLN A 60 6.57 6.87 24.66
C GLN A 60 6.79 6.31 26.07
N LEU A 61 5.72 6.19 26.87
CA LEU A 61 5.76 5.59 28.21
C LEU A 61 6.20 4.11 28.19
N CYS A 62 6.18 3.46 27.03
CA CYS A 62 6.68 2.11 26.84
C CYS A 62 8.15 2.06 26.38
N THR A 63 8.80 3.20 26.11
CA THR A 63 10.15 3.28 25.52
C THR A 63 11.20 3.95 26.42
N SER A 64 10.83 4.44 27.60
CA SER A 64 11.78 5.08 28.53
C SER A 64 12.35 4.09 29.54
N ASP A 65 13.68 3.99 29.61
CA ASP A 65 14.49 3.12 30.50
C ASP A 65 14.37 3.40 32.01
N THR A 66 13.33 4.11 32.47
CA THR A 66 13.11 4.29 33.91
C THR A 66 12.57 3.00 34.50
N ALA A 67 13.45 2.33 35.25
CA ALA A 67 13.29 1.06 35.95
C ALA A 67 12.06 0.97 36.89
N SER A 68 10.88 0.79 36.30
CA SER A 68 9.71 0.24 37.00
C SER A 68 9.10 -0.90 36.19
N HIS A 69 9.74 -2.05 36.33
CA HIS A 69 9.22 -3.43 36.30
C HIS A 69 7.98 -3.76 35.43
N GLU A 70 8.21 -4.60 34.42
CA GLU A 70 7.34 -5.69 33.94
C GLU A 70 6.00 -5.38 33.25
N LYS A 71 5.49 -4.14 33.24
CA LYS A 71 4.12 -3.91 32.74
C LYS A 71 3.90 -3.72 31.23
N ASN A 72 4.93 -3.47 30.42
CA ASN A 72 4.69 -2.92 29.07
C ASN A 72 5.26 -3.71 27.86
N LEU A 73 6.11 -4.73 28.03
CA LEU A 73 6.54 -5.55 26.87
C LEU A 73 5.40 -6.39 26.25
N GLY A 74 4.36 -6.70 27.03
CA GLY A 74 3.15 -7.38 26.56
C GLY A 74 2.17 -6.50 25.77
N GLN A 75 2.51 -5.24 25.49
CA GLN A 75 1.61 -4.25 24.86
C GLN A 75 1.98 -3.91 23.41
N LEU A 76 2.90 -4.65 22.78
CA LEU A 76 3.15 -4.46 21.35
C LEU A 76 1.90 -4.83 20.55
N PRO A 77 1.47 -3.98 19.60
CA PRO A 77 0.34 -4.29 18.73
C PRO A 77 0.56 -5.65 18.04
N PRO A 78 -0.39 -6.60 18.09
CA PRO A 78 -0.20 -7.94 17.51
C PRO A 78 0.19 -7.89 16.03
N ALA A 79 -0.36 -6.92 15.30
CA ALA A 79 -0.04 -6.70 13.90
C ALA A 79 1.45 -6.39 13.66
N TYR A 80 2.11 -5.68 14.57
CA TYR A 80 3.55 -5.43 14.53
C TYR A 80 4.33 -6.73 14.67
N MET A 81 4.01 -7.53 15.71
CA MET A 81 4.68 -8.80 15.96
C MET A 81 4.52 -9.79 14.79
N TYR A 82 3.29 -9.98 14.31
CA TYR A 82 3.02 -10.89 13.19
C TYR A 82 3.71 -10.45 11.90
N SER A 83 3.74 -9.14 11.62
CA SER A 83 4.44 -8.63 10.44
C SER A 83 5.95 -8.85 10.50
N GLY A 84 6.55 -8.71 11.70
CA GLY A 84 7.97 -8.99 11.94
C GLY A 84 8.30 -10.46 11.72
N ILE A 85 7.59 -11.37 12.41
CA ILE A 85 7.79 -12.82 12.26
C ILE A 85 7.60 -13.25 10.81
N PHE A 86 6.57 -12.73 10.14
CA PHE A 86 6.30 -13.05 8.74
C PHE A 86 7.42 -12.56 7.81
N LYS A 87 7.94 -11.36 8.04
CA LYS A 87 9.09 -10.83 7.28
C LYS A 87 10.29 -11.77 7.45
N ASP A 88 10.63 -12.16 8.67
CA ASP A 88 11.78 -13.02 8.94
C ASP A 88 11.63 -14.38 8.24
N ILE A 89 10.46 -15.01 8.35
CA ILE A 89 10.14 -16.27 7.64
C ILE A 89 10.33 -16.13 6.13
N ILE A 90 9.84 -15.04 5.53
CA ILE A 90 9.93 -14.84 4.08
C ILE A 90 11.36 -14.61 3.60
N LEU A 91 12.18 -13.96 4.41
CA LEU A 91 13.58 -13.69 4.07
C LEU A 91 14.46 -14.92 4.23
N GLU A 92 14.10 -15.84 5.13
CA GLU A 92 14.83 -17.08 5.37
C GLU A 92 14.38 -18.26 4.50
N ILE A 93 13.12 -18.26 4.03
CA ILE A 93 12.60 -19.38 3.25
C ILE A 93 13.32 -19.49 1.89
N ASP A 94 13.96 -20.64 1.68
CA ASP A 94 14.44 -21.08 0.38
C ASP A 94 13.24 -21.59 -0.43
N ASP A 95 12.65 -20.70 -1.23
CA ASP A 95 11.46 -20.99 -2.03
C ASP A 95 11.73 -20.77 -3.52
N ASP A 96 11.21 -21.69 -4.33
CA ASP A 96 11.28 -21.62 -5.78
C ASP A 96 10.35 -20.50 -6.28
N ASN A 97 10.96 -19.35 -6.59
CA ASN A 97 10.29 -18.19 -7.15
C ASN A 97 9.43 -18.53 -8.38
N ALA A 98 9.87 -19.45 -9.25
CA ALA A 98 9.13 -19.82 -10.45
C ALA A 98 7.87 -20.63 -10.09
N LYS A 99 7.97 -21.54 -9.14
CA LYS A 99 6.81 -22.31 -8.63
C LYS A 99 5.80 -21.41 -7.92
N SER A 100 6.27 -20.49 -7.08
CA SER A 100 5.42 -19.54 -6.36
C SER A 100 4.74 -18.56 -7.32
N MET A 101 5.46 -18.06 -8.33
CA MET A 101 4.88 -17.24 -9.39
C MET A 101 3.79 -17.99 -10.17
N ASN A 102 4.04 -19.24 -10.56
CA ASN A 102 3.05 -20.06 -11.27
C ASN A 102 1.80 -20.33 -10.41
N THR A 103 1.98 -20.50 -9.10
CA THR A 103 0.87 -20.67 -8.15
C THR A 103 0.01 -19.40 -8.08
N LEU A 104 0.65 -18.24 -7.99
CA LEU A 104 -0.04 -16.94 -8.00
C LEU A 104 -0.82 -16.73 -9.30
N VAL A 105 -0.20 -17.02 -10.45
CA VAL A 105 -0.82 -16.93 -11.77
C VAL A 105 -2.04 -17.84 -11.87
N LYS A 106 -1.92 -19.10 -11.47
CA LYS A 106 -3.05 -20.05 -11.48
C LYS A 106 -4.23 -19.52 -10.66
N PHE A 107 -3.96 -19.09 -9.43
CA PHE A 107 -4.99 -18.53 -8.56
C PHE A 107 -5.65 -17.28 -9.14
N ARG A 108 -4.90 -16.47 -9.90
CA ARG A 108 -5.45 -15.29 -10.57
C ARG A 108 -6.37 -15.61 -11.74
N ARG A 109 -6.09 -16.68 -12.48
CA ARG A 109 -6.99 -17.16 -13.53
C ARG A 109 -8.33 -17.64 -12.96
N GLU A 110 -8.29 -18.33 -11.82
CA GLU A 110 -9.50 -18.79 -11.12
C GLU A 110 -10.39 -17.63 -10.64
N GLN A 111 -9.83 -16.41 -10.50
CA GLN A 111 -10.56 -15.19 -10.12
C GLN A 111 -10.99 -14.30 -11.30
N ASN A 112 -10.94 -14.80 -12.54
CA ASN A 112 -11.36 -14.07 -13.76
C ASN A 112 -10.63 -12.72 -13.96
N ILE A 113 -9.35 -12.63 -13.61
CA ILE A 113 -8.52 -11.47 -13.93
C ILE A 113 -8.16 -11.43 -15.41
N SER A 114 -7.85 -10.23 -15.92
CA SER A 114 -7.39 -9.99 -17.29
C SER A 114 -6.21 -10.90 -17.69
N GLU A 115 -6.42 -11.81 -18.64
CA GLU A 115 -5.37 -12.69 -19.17
C GLU A 115 -4.18 -11.93 -19.77
N THR A 116 -4.40 -10.70 -20.26
CA THR A 116 -3.32 -9.86 -20.80
C THR A 116 -2.32 -9.46 -19.71
N GLU A 117 -2.80 -9.07 -18.53
CA GLU A 117 -1.94 -8.65 -17.41
C GLU A 117 -1.19 -9.85 -16.83
N ILE A 118 -1.87 -11.00 -16.74
CA ILE A 118 -1.26 -12.26 -16.28
C ILE A 118 -0.16 -12.72 -17.25
N SER A 119 -0.42 -12.65 -18.55
CA SER A 119 0.53 -13.07 -19.58
C SER A 119 1.74 -12.15 -19.63
N GLU A 120 1.53 -10.83 -19.52
CA GLU A 120 2.61 -9.85 -19.45
C GLU A 120 3.46 -10.06 -18.19
N PHE A 121 2.82 -10.21 -17.01
CA PHE A 121 3.52 -10.50 -15.76
C PHE A 121 4.38 -11.76 -15.89
N LYS A 122 3.82 -12.88 -16.37
CA LYS A 122 4.55 -14.14 -16.49
C LYS A 122 5.75 -14.05 -17.45
N ARG A 123 5.60 -13.31 -18.55
CA ARG A 123 6.63 -13.20 -19.59
C ARG A 123 7.77 -12.30 -19.14
N GLU A 124 7.45 -11.15 -18.56
CA GLU A 124 8.43 -10.06 -18.35
C GLU A 124 8.88 -9.93 -16.90
N TYR A 125 8.44 -10.81 -15.99
CA TYR A 125 8.67 -10.65 -14.55
C TYR A 125 10.15 -10.42 -14.21
N HIS A 126 11.02 -11.26 -14.76
CA HIS A 126 12.45 -11.23 -14.54
C HIS A 126 13.20 -10.17 -15.36
N ASP A 127 12.56 -9.63 -16.41
CA ASP A 127 13.14 -8.59 -17.27
C ASP A 127 13.00 -7.19 -16.66
N ARG A 128 12.25 -7.07 -15.55
CA ARG A 128 11.91 -5.82 -14.88
C ARG A 128 12.19 -5.93 -13.39
N SER A 129 12.48 -4.81 -12.75
CA SER A 129 12.71 -4.79 -11.31
C SER A 129 11.42 -5.07 -10.52
N PRO A 130 11.52 -5.62 -9.30
CA PRO A 130 10.36 -5.75 -8.40
C PRO A 130 9.64 -4.41 -8.14
N VAL A 131 10.39 -3.31 -8.08
CA VAL A 131 9.86 -1.94 -7.91
C VAL A 131 9.01 -1.52 -9.11
N TYR A 132 9.40 -1.89 -10.34
CA TYR A 132 8.58 -1.65 -11.53
C TYR A 132 7.22 -2.34 -11.37
N TRP A 133 7.19 -3.62 -10.98
CA TRP A 133 5.95 -4.36 -10.79
C TRP A 133 5.08 -3.84 -9.65
N TYR A 134 5.69 -3.35 -8.57
CA TYR A 134 4.95 -2.74 -7.47
C TYR A 134 4.33 -1.41 -7.88
N THR A 135 5.03 -0.57 -8.65
CA THR A 135 4.53 0.76 -9.05
C THR A 135 3.61 0.73 -10.27
N LYS A 136 3.68 -0.33 -11.08
CA LYS A 136 2.85 -0.49 -12.27
C LYS A 136 1.37 -0.64 -11.88
N GLN A 137 0.50 0.07 -12.61
CA GLN A 137 -0.95 -0.02 -12.43
C GLN A 137 -1.47 -1.36 -12.97
N MET A 138 -1.37 -2.41 -12.14
CA MET A 138 -1.91 -3.75 -12.38
C MET A 138 -2.35 -4.38 -11.05
N PHE A 139 -2.70 -5.67 -11.09
CA PHE A 139 -3.17 -6.42 -9.93
C PHE A 139 -2.20 -6.46 -8.73
N LEU A 140 -0.88 -6.49 -8.93
CA LEU A 140 0.08 -6.75 -7.84
C LEU A 140 0.05 -5.72 -6.72
N TYR A 141 0.05 -4.42 -7.06
CA TYR A 141 0.07 -3.34 -6.07
C TYR A 141 -1.10 -3.43 -5.10
N GLY A 142 -2.33 -3.45 -5.64
CA GLY A 142 -3.55 -3.47 -4.83
C GLY A 142 -3.67 -4.75 -4.01
N MET A 143 -3.24 -5.88 -4.57
CA MET A 143 -3.22 -7.16 -3.88
C MET A 143 -2.28 -7.17 -2.69
N LEU A 144 -1.03 -6.76 -2.91
CA LEU A 144 0.00 -6.84 -1.91
C LEU A 144 -0.32 -5.90 -0.76
N ASN A 145 -0.69 -4.65 -1.06
CA ASN A 145 -1.06 -3.70 -0.02
C ASN A 145 -2.34 -4.12 0.71
N ARG A 146 -3.32 -4.73 0.02
CA ARG A 146 -4.50 -5.28 0.70
C ARG A 146 -4.13 -6.45 1.62
N ALA A 147 -3.34 -7.40 1.14
CA ALA A 147 -2.97 -8.59 1.90
C ALA A 147 -2.20 -8.23 3.17
N LEU A 148 -1.22 -7.33 3.06
CA LEU A 148 -0.46 -6.79 4.18
C LEU A 148 -1.34 -5.95 5.13
N ARG A 149 -2.28 -5.16 4.58
CA ARG A 149 -3.25 -4.38 5.37
C ARG A 149 -4.16 -5.25 6.24
N THR A 150 -4.67 -6.34 5.68
CA THR A 150 -5.63 -7.22 6.36
C THR A 150 -4.96 -8.40 7.06
N LEU A 151 -3.62 -8.49 7.01
CA LEU A 151 -2.84 -9.65 7.46
C LEU A 151 -3.40 -10.98 6.92
N ASP A 152 -3.79 -10.98 5.64
CA ASP A 152 -4.36 -12.14 4.99
C ASP A 152 -3.26 -13.15 4.66
N MET A 153 -3.05 -14.10 5.57
CA MET A 153 -1.98 -15.09 5.48
C MET A 153 -2.00 -15.92 4.20
N GLU A 154 -3.18 -16.18 3.63
CA GLU A 154 -3.29 -16.94 2.39
C GLU A 154 -2.68 -16.16 1.22
N TRP A 155 -3.03 -14.88 1.11
CA TRP A 155 -2.49 -14.00 0.07
C TRP A 155 -1.04 -13.62 0.32
N MET A 156 -0.69 -13.31 1.56
CA MET A 156 0.66 -13.00 2.00
C MET A 156 1.63 -14.14 1.64
N ARG A 157 1.25 -15.40 1.88
CA ARG A 157 2.05 -16.57 1.46
C ARG A 157 2.20 -16.66 -0.05
N LYS A 158 1.12 -16.49 -0.82
CA LYS A 158 1.15 -16.54 -2.30
C LYS A 158 1.98 -15.41 -2.92
N LEU A 159 2.03 -14.27 -2.26
CA LEU A 159 2.83 -13.10 -2.64
C LEU A 159 4.22 -13.11 -2.02
N GLY A 160 4.58 -14.13 -1.23
CA GLY A 160 5.77 -14.11 -0.40
C GLY A 160 7.07 -13.96 -1.21
N PHE A 161 7.16 -14.66 -2.34
CA PHE A 161 8.28 -14.51 -3.28
C PHE A 161 8.44 -13.07 -3.76
N PHE A 162 7.32 -12.37 -4.05
CA PHE A 162 7.34 -11.00 -4.53
C PHE A 162 7.67 -10.02 -3.40
N ILE A 163 7.16 -10.25 -2.19
CA ILE A 163 7.49 -9.47 -1.00
C ILE A 163 9.00 -9.56 -0.72
N ARG A 164 9.58 -10.77 -0.78
CA ARG A 164 11.03 -10.99 -0.62
C ARG A 164 11.82 -10.23 -1.69
N ASN A 165 11.50 -10.46 -2.97
CA ASN A 165 12.21 -9.83 -4.09
C ASN A 165 12.14 -8.30 -4.01
N LEU A 166 10.98 -7.75 -3.62
CA LEU A 166 10.81 -6.32 -3.41
C LEU A 166 11.63 -5.81 -2.22
N HIS A 167 11.62 -6.52 -1.10
CA HIS A 167 12.39 -6.14 0.10
C HIS A 167 13.89 -6.11 -0.18
N ILE A 168 14.43 -7.17 -0.79
CA ILE A 168 15.86 -7.25 -1.14
C ILE A 168 16.23 -6.11 -2.07
N HIS A 169 15.44 -5.89 -3.14
CA HIS A 169 15.76 -4.85 -4.11
C HIS A 169 15.67 -3.42 -3.55
N LEU A 170 14.73 -3.15 -2.63
CA LEU A 170 14.70 -1.87 -1.91
C LEU A 170 15.92 -1.71 -0.98
N GLY A 171 16.39 -2.80 -0.38
CA GLY A 171 17.64 -2.81 0.40
C GLY A 171 18.86 -2.43 -0.44
N GLU A 172 18.98 -3.00 -1.64
CA GLU A 172 20.04 -2.65 -2.62
C GLU A 172 19.98 -1.16 -2.99
N LEU A 173 18.80 -0.69 -3.40
CA LEU A 173 18.60 0.72 -3.77
C LEU A 173 18.87 1.68 -2.61
N HIS A 174 18.57 1.26 -1.37
CA HIS A 174 18.87 2.05 -0.18
C HIS A 174 20.38 2.16 0.05
N GLN A 175 21.13 1.06 -0.12
CA GLN A 175 22.60 1.10 -0.01
C GLN A 175 23.23 2.02 -1.06
N ASP A 176 22.74 1.97 -2.31
CA ASP A 176 23.20 2.87 -3.36
C ASP A 176 22.92 4.35 -3.02
N GLN A 177 21.76 4.63 -2.40
CA GLN A 177 21.39 5.97 -1.98
C GLN A 177 22.22 6.49 -0.79
N LEU A 178 22.67 5.62 0.12
CA LEU A 178 23.52 6.04 1.25
C LEU A 178 24.87 6.61 0.80
N VAL A 179 25.33 6.26 -0.40
CA VAL A 179 26.55 6.86 -1.00
C VAL A 179 26.32 8.35 -1.33
N ASP A 180 25.11 8.72 -1.74
CA ASP A 180 24.75 10.07 -2.19
C ASP A 180 24.17 10.95 -1.06
N PHE A 181 23.59 10.37 -0.01
CA PHE A 181 22.94 11.10 1.08
C PHE A 181 23.67 10.92 2.41
N GLN A 182 24.34 11.99 2.88
CA GLN A 182 25.20 11.89 4.06
C GLN A 182 24.49 11.74 5.40
N THR A 183 23.18 11.99 5.58
CA THR A 183 22.51 11.70 6.88
C THR A 183 20.97 11.70 6.89
N VAL A 184 20.29 12.57 6.12
CA VAL A 184 18.81 12.69 6.21
C VAL A 184 18.18 12.92 4.83
N LEU A 185 17.23 12.05 4.47
CA LEU A 185 16.37 12.21 3.29
C LEU A 185 14.95 12.59 3.72
N THR A 186 14.51 13.80 3.39
CA THR A 186 13.13 14.24 3.65
C THR A 186 12.22 13.85 2.49
N VAL A 187 11.14 13.13 2.82
CA VAL A 187 10.10 12.72 1.86
C VAL A 187 8.69 13.02 2.40
N TYR A 188 7.71 13.04 1.50
CA TYR A 188 6.34 13.45 1.78
C TYR A 188 5.34 12.42 1.29
N ARG A 189 4.34 12.07 2.09
CA ARG A 189 3.23 11.21 1.69
C ARG A 189 1.94 11.77 2.26
N GLY A 190 0.89 11.83 1.43
CA GLY A 190 -0.46 12.05 1.93
C GLY A 190 -1.00 10.75 2.55
N GLN A 191 -1.53 10.82 3.77
CA GLN A 191 -2.08 9.64 4.45
C GLN A 191 -3.50 9.95 4.92
N GLY A 192 -4.48 9.33 4.28
CA GLY A 192 -5.82 9.25 4.85
C GLY A 192 -5.81 8.45 6.15
N MET A 193 -6.60 8.87 7.14
CA MET A 193 -6.72 8.16 8.41
C MET A 193 -8.08 8.42 9.05
N SER A 194 -8.53 7.47 9.88
CA SER A 194 -9.74 7.67 10.68
C SER A 194 -9.49 8.71 11.77
N LYS A 195 -10.57 9.32 12.29
CA LYS A 195 -10.45 10.24 13.44
C LYS A 195 -9.84 9.55 14.66
N ALA A 196 -10.14 8.27 14.87
CA ALA A 196 -9.60 7.49 15.97
C ALA A 196 -8.09 7.26 15.80
N ASP A 197 -7.63 6.88 14.61
CA ASP A 197 -6.21 6.69 14.32
C ASP A 197 -5.43 8.02 14.41
N PHE A 198 -6.04 9.12 13.97
CA PHE A 198 -5.44 10.45 14.14
C PHE A 198 -5.29 10.83 15.62
N GLN A 199 -6.31 10.54 16.44
CA GLN A 199 -6.22 10.78 17.88
C GLN A 199 -5.12 9.90 18.51
N ASN A 200 -5.05 8.61 18.15
CA ASN A 200 -3.99 7.71 18.61
C ASN A 200 -2.60 8.22 18.22
N LEU A 201 -2.43 8.75 17.01
CA LEU A 201 -1.18 9.37 16.56
C LEU A 201 -0.80 10.58 17.43
N LEU A 202 -1.76 11.45 17.76
CA LEU A 202 -1.52 12.61 18.63
C LEU A 202 -1.15 12.18 20.06
N ASP A 203 -1.86 11.19 20.59
CA ASP A 203 -1.65 10.68 21.96
C ASP A 203 -0.34 9.89 22.08
N SER A 204 0.17 9.35 20.96
CA SER A 204 1.44 8.62 20.89
C SER A 204 2.64 9.50 20.56
N LYS A 205 2.49 10.83 20.62
CA LYS A 205 3.58 11.77 20.34
C LYS A 205 4.81 11.47 21.21
N GLY A 206 5.98 11.41 20.58
CA GLY A 206 7.24 11.03 21.22
C GLY A 206 7.43 9.51 21.37
N GLY A 207 6.43 8.71 21.04
CA GLY A 207 6.52 7.25 20.94
C GLY A 207 6.92 6.77 19.54
N LEU A 208 6.70 5.48 19.29
CA LEU A 208 6.96 4.81 18.02
C LEU A 208 5.66 4.52 17.28
N PHE A 209 5.76 4.38 15.97
CA PHE A 209 4.69 3.80 15.16
C PHE A 209 5.28 2.99 14.02
N SER A 210 4.52 2.02 13.53
CA SER A 210 4.96 1.13 12.46
C SER A 210 3.92 1.07 11.35
N PHE A 211 4.42 0.82 10.14
CA PHE A 211 3.62 0.46 8.98
C PHE A 211 3.90 -0.99 8.61
N ASN A 212 2.86 -1.76 8.32
CA ASN A 212 3.01 -3.15 7.88
C ASN A 212 3.07 -3.28 6.35
N ASN A 213 3.23 -2.15 5.64
CA ASN A 213 3.25 -2.07 4.19
C ASN A 213 4.49 -1.31 3.70
N PHE A 214 4.83 -1.50 2.44
CA PHE A 214 5.77 -0.63 1.73
C PHE A 214 5.16 0.76 1.53
N LEU A 215 6.01 1.79 1.58
CA LEU A 215 5.57 3.19 1.49
C LEU A 215 5.99 3.81 0.16
N SER A 216 5.04 4.46 -0.51
CA SER A 216 5.30 5.33 -1.66
C SER A 216 5.35 6.77 -1.18
N THR A 217 6.43 7.51 -1.46
CA THR A 217 6.68 8.85 -0.90
C THR A 217 7.36 9.79 -1.89
N SER A 218 7.16 11.09 -1.72
CA SER A 218 7.60 12.17 -2.61
C SER A 218 8.83 12.88 -2.14
N LYS A 219 9.66 13.36 -3.08
CA LYS A 219 10.62 14.42 -2.78
C LYS A 219 9.96 15.81 -2.66
N THR A 220 8.70 15.96 -3.10
CA THR A 220 7.96 17.23 -3.10
C THR A 220 6.58 17.12 -2.43
N PRO A 221 6.18 18.09 -1.60
CA PRO A 221 4.93 18.02 -0.83
C PRO A 221 3.66 18.14 -1.68
N PHE A 222 3.73 18.60 -2.92
CA PHE A 222 2.56 18.86 -3.79
C PHE A 222 2.26 17.78 -4.82
N THR A 223 3.00 16.67 -4.81
CA THR A 223 2.81 15.60 -5.80
C THR A 223 1.99 14.46 -5.21
N TYR A 224 0.81 14.21 -5.78
CA TYR A 224 -0.09 13.11 -5.40
C TYR A 224 0.37 11.71 -5.86
N PHE A 225 1.58 11.58 -6.43
CA PHE A 225 2.10 10.32 -6.95
C PHE A 225 3.61 10.30 -6.95
N VAL A 226 4.20 9.23 -6.40
CA VAL A 226 5.64 9.17 -6.32
C VAL A 226 6.16 7.74 -6.14
N SER A 227 7.40 7.61 -6.64
CA SER A 227 8.42 6.62 -6.37
C SER A 227 8.32 5.92 -5.01
N LEU A 228 8.60 4.62 -5.04
CA LEU A 228 8.83 3.79 -3.86
C LEU A 228 10.13 4.23 -3.16
N PHE A 229 10.11 4.25 -1.83
CA PHE A 229 11.27 4.19 -0.94
C PHE A 229 11.05 3.07 0.07
#